data_AF-A0A381S8L9-F1
#
_entry.id   AF-A0A381S8L9-F1
#
_cell.length_a   1.000
_cell.length_b   1.000
_cell.length_c   1.000
_cell.angle_alpha   90.00
_cell.angle_beta   90.00
_cell.angle_gamma   90.00
#
_symmetry.space_group_name_H-M   'P 1'
#
loop_
_entity.id
_entity.type
_entity.pdbx_description
1 polymer ?
#
loop_
_entity_poly.entity_id
_entity_poly.type
_entity_poly.pdbx_seq_one_letter_code
_entity_poly.pdbx_strand_id
1 'polypeptide(L)'
;MMIYHIVFPNLSFPIMIFGSEEIISMLDFVLVVTLAISTVVGFFRGFVSEILSLLVWVIAFWATFSFDDNLGIYLLSSIESEASRIWLSRLLIIAIVLIIGGIINKLLSKIVSWNFTGNLFFGTLFGFFRGLVLITIIILILEDTRLYSEPWVQDAMLLEYAENIADFVSNLFLNYYEPIETLMFEKGI
;
A
#
# COMPACT_ATOMS: atom_id res chain seq x y z
N MET A 1 -27.22 -12.66 -11.42
CA MET A 1 -26.51 -11.39 -11.68
C MET A 1 -25.20 -11.76 -12.37
N MET A 2 -25.02 -11.43 -13.65
CA MET A 2 -23.76 -11.67 -14.37
C MET A 2 -22.71 -10.73 -13.79
N ILE A 3 -21.92 -11.23 -12.84
CA ILE A 3 -20.71 -10.54 -12.40
C ILE A 3 -19.76 -10.64 -13.59
N TYR A 4 -19.41 -9.50 -14.17
CA TYR A 4 -18.33 -9.44 -15.15
C TYR A 4 -17.09 -9.98 -14.45
N HIS A 5 -16.73 -11.22 -14.73
CA HIS A 5 -15.37 -11.68 -14.52
C HIS A 5 -14.54 -10.74 -15.37
N ILE A 6 -13.80 -9.83 -14.74
CA ILE A 6 -12.80 -9.04 -15.46
C ILE A 6 -11.73 -10.06 -15.83
N VAL A 7 -11.92 -10.70 -16.98
CA VAL A 7 -10.93 -11.60 -17.55
C VAL A 7 -9.82 -10.70 -18.04
N PHE A 8 -8.92 -10.34 -17.12
CA PHE A 8 -7.62 -9.85 -17.54
C PHE A 8 -7.00 -10.99 -18.36
N PRO A 9 -6.55 -10.72 -19.59
CA PRO A 9 -5.83 -11.75 -20.33
C PRO A 9 -4.68 -12.22 -19.44
N ASN A 10 -4.54 -13.54 -19.25
CA ASN A 10 -3.40 -14.10 -18.54
C ASN A 10 -2.16 -13.86 -19.40
N LEU A 11 -1.61 -12.64 -19.29
CA LEU A 11 -0.39 -12.20 -19.95
C LEU A 11 0.76 -12.66 -19.06
N SER A 12 1.11 -13.92 -19.22
CA SER A 12 2.29 -14.55 -18.66
C SER A 12 3.37 -14.64 -19.73
N PHE A 13 4.53 -14.07 -19.44
CA PHE A 13 5.68 -14.11 -20.32
C PHE A 13 6.69 -15.11 -19.75
N PRO A 14 6.90 -16.27 -20.40
CA PRO A 14 7.95 -17.18 -19.97
C PRO A 14 9.31 -16.52 -20.25
N ILE A 15 10.18 -16.47 -19.24
CA ILE A 15 11.54 -15.96 -19.35
C ILE A 15 12.49 -16.99 -18.80
N MET A 16 13.56 -17.25 -19.54
CA MET A 16 14.65 -18.09 -19.05
C MET A 16 15.58 -17.23 -18.18
N ILE A 17 15.53 -17.44 -16.86
CA ILE A 17 16.37 -16.75 -15.89
C ILE A 17 17.24 -17.79 -15.21
N PHE A 18 18.57 -17.67 -15.32
CA PHE A 18 19.53 -18.62 -14.72
C PHE A 18 19.27 -20.11 -15.02
N GLY A 19 18.61 -20.43 -16.14
CA GLY A 19 18.30 -21.80 -16.53
C GLY A 19 16.99 -22.37 -15.94
N SER A 20 16.24 -21.59 -15.16
CA SER A 20 14.83 -21.87 -14.85
C SER A 20 13.91 -21.15 -15.85
N GLU A 21 12.80 -21.79 -16.21
CA GLU A 21 11.69 -21.14 -16.90
C GLU A 21 10.83 -20.46 -15.84
N GLU A 22 11.03 -19.15 -15.67
CA GLU A 22 10.22 -18.33 -14.78
C GLU A 22 9.07 -17.69 -15.58
N ILE A 23 7.92 -17.55 -14.93
CA ILE A 23 6.77 -16.88 -15.52
C ILE A 23 6.70 -15.46 -14.95
N ILE A 24 6.77 -14.46 -15.82
CA ILE A 24 6.48 -13.08 -15.43
C ILE A 24 5.02 -12.78 -15.73
N SER A 25 4.29 -12.42 -14.69
CA SER A 25 2.87 -12.08 -14.76
C SER A 25 2.64 -10.57 -14.80
N MET A 26 1.39 -10.16 -15.08
CA MET A 26 0.96 -8.76 -14.99
C MET A 26 1.24 -8.14 -13.62
N LEU A 27 1.02 -8.90 -12.53
CA LEU A 27 1.27 -8.39 -11.19
C LEU A 27 2.73 -7.99 -11.00
N ASP A 28 3.69 -8.75 -11.54
CA ASP A 28 5.12 -8.40 -11.48
C ASP A 28 5.39 -7.03 -12.10
N PHE A 29 4.78 -6.74 -13.25
CA PHE A 29 4.89 -5.42 -13.89
C PHE A 29 4.29 -4.33 -13.00
N VAL A 30 3.11 -4.57 -12.41
CA VAL A 30 2.46 -3.60 -11.52
C VAL A 30 3.35 -3.28 -10.32
N LEU A 31 3.91 -4.31 -9.67
CA LEU A 31 4.78 -4.17 -8.50
C LEU A 31 6.07 -3.42 -8.86
N VAL A 32 6.76 -3.83 -9.92
CA VAL A 32 8.02 -3.22 -10.35
C VAL A 32 7.82 -1.78 -10.81
N VAL A 33 6.79 -1.49 -11.61
CA VAL A 33 6.48 -0.13 -12.06
C VAL A 33 6.12 0.77 -10.88
N THR A 34 5.33 0.28 -9.94
CA THR A 34 4.96 1.03 -8.73
C THR A 34 6.20 1.41 -7.92
N LEU A 35 7.08 0.45 -7.67
CA LEU A 35 8.32 0.67 -6.94
C LEU A 35 9.25 1.63 -7.69
N ALA A 36 9.46 1.39 -8.98
CA ALA A 36 10.33 2.21 -9.83
C ALA A 36 9.85 3.66 -9.91
N ILE A 37 8.56 3.90 -10.16
CA ILE A 37 7.99 5.26 -10.18
C ILE A 37 8.19 5.91 -8.81
N SER A 38 7.89 5.20 -7.72
CA SER A 38 8.05 5.76 -6.38
C SER A 38 9.49 6.16 -6.08
N THR A 39 10.46 5.30 -6.40
CA THR A 39 11.89 5.57 -6.24
C THR A 39 12.36 6.74 -7.11
N VAL A 40 11.96 6.79 -8.38
CA VAL A 40 12.32 7.87 -9.32
C VAL A 40 11.71 9.20 -8.90
N VAL A 41 10.47 9.22 -8.43
CA VAL A 41 9.85 10.44 -7.90
C VAL A 41 10.59 10.94 -6.66
N GLY A 42 11.01 10.02 -5.76
CA GLY A 42 11.80 10.37 -4.57
C GLY A 42 13.17 10.96 -4.92
N PHE A 43 13.81 10.45 -5.96
CA PHE A 43 15.03 11.02 -6.52
C PHE A 43 14.84 12.51 -6.92
N PHE A 44 13.74 12.85 -7.58
CA PHE A 44 13.50 14.24 -8.04
C PHE A 44 13.01 15.20 -6.95
N ARG A 45 12.28 14.72 -5.93
CA ARG A 45 11.66 15.58 -4.90
C ARG A 45 12.60 16.01 -3.77
N GLY A 46 13.69 15.27 -3.55
CA GLY A 46 14.64 15.49 -2.46
C GLY A 46 14.17 14.93 -1.11
N PHE A 47 15.12 14.80 -0.18
CA PHE A 47 15.01 14.20 1.15
C PHE A 47 13.85 14.70 2.00
N VAL A 48 13.73 16.02 2.20
CA VAL A 48 12.74 16.57 3.14
C VAL A 48 11.32 16.27 2.67
N SER A 49 11.06 16.48 1.38
CA SER A 49 9.75 16.19 0.81
C SER A 49 9.43 14.70 0.85
N GLU A 50 10.44 13.85 0.72
CA GLU A 50 10.25 12.42 0.72
C GLU A 50 10.07 11.83 2.13
N ILE A 51 10.76 12.33 3.16
CA ILE A 51 10.47 11.97 4.56
C ILE A 51 9.04 12.35 4.92
N LEU A 52 8.62 13.57 4.60
CA LEU A 52 7.27 14.02 4.87
C LEU A 52 6.26 13.17 4.09
N SER A 53 6.56 12.81 2.84
CA SER A 53 5.73 11.88 2.06
C SER A 53 5.61 10.52 2.76
N LEU A 54 6.72 9.96 3.25
CA LEU A 54 6.72 8.66 3.92
C LEU A 54 5.89 8.71 5.21
N LEU A 55 6.06 9.75 6.02
CA LEU A 55 5.26 9.97 7.23
C LEU A 55 3.77 10.06 6.90
N VAL A 56 3.41 10.76 5.84
CA VAL A 56 2.01 10.86 5.39
C VAL A 56 1.46 9.49 4.99
N TRP A 57 2.24 8.65 4.32
CA TRP A 57 1.83 7.26 4.00
C TRP A 57 1.66 6.39 5.24
N VAL A 58 2.59 6.47 6.19
CA VAL A 58 2.49 5.75 7.48
C VAL A 58 1.24 6.18 8.24
N ILE A 59 0.97 7.49 8.31
CA ILE A 59 -0.24 8.03 8.96
C ILE A 59 -1.50 7.57 8.22
N ALA A 60 -1.49 7.56 6.88
CA ALA A 60 -2.63 7.09 6.08
C ALA A 60 -2.93 5.61 6.35
N PHE A 61 -1.89 4.77 6.38
CA PHE A 61 -2.04 3.36 6.68
C PHE A 61 -2.56 3.14 8.11
N TRP A 62 -1.97 3.79 9.11
CA TRP A 62 -2.45 3.73 10.50
C TRP A 62 -3.91 4.21 10.64
N ALA A 63 -4.28 5.31 9.99
CA ALA A 63 -5.63 5.84 10.01
C ALA A 63 -6.63 4.86 9.37
N THR A 64 -6.19 4.08 8.38
CA THR A 64 -7.01 3.08 7.70
C THR A 64 -7.51 2.03 8.69
N PHE A 65 -6.63 1.42 9.48
CA PHE A 65 -7.01 0.42 10.50
C PHE A 65 -7.72 1.02 11.71
N SER A 66 -7.58 2.32 11.96
CA SER A 66 -8.18 2.98 13.13
C SER A 66 -9.59 3.49 12.87
N PHE A 67 -9.94 3.78 11.61
CA PHE A 67 -11.16 4.50 11.26
C PHE A 67 -12.01 3.83 10.16
N ASP A 68 -11.59 2.69 9.61
CA ASP A 68 -12.33 2.00 8.53
C ASP A 68 -13.75 1.60 8.94
N ASP A 69 -13.92 1.06 10.15
CA ASP A 69 -15.24 0.72 10.71
C ASP A 69 -16.12 1.96 10.92
N ASN A 70 -15.56 3.00 11.52
CA ASN A 70 -16.27 4.25 11.80
C ASN A 70 -16.78 4.91 10.51
N LEU A 71 -15.94 4.95 9.47
CA LEU A 71 -16.34 5.49 8.17
C LEU A 71 -17.32 4.55 7.44
N GLY A 72 -17.18 3.24 7.65
CA GLY A 72 -18.03 2.20 7.08
C GLY A 72 -19.49 2.36 7.48
N ILE A 73 -19.76 2.78 8.72
CA ILE A 73 -21.12 3.04 9.21
C ILE A 73 -21.83 4.09 8.35
N TYR A 74 -21.14 5.14 7.92
CA TYR A 74 -21.75 6.19 7.08
C TYR A 74 -22.03 5.72 5.65
N LEU A 75 -21.38 4.65 5.20
CA LEU A 75 -21.56 4.06 3.87
C LEU A 75 -22.65 2.97 3.83
N LEU A 76 -23.21 2.58 4.98
CA LEU A 76 -24.25 1.54 5.11
C LEU A 76 -25.47 1.79 4.21
N SER A 77 -25.83 3.06 3.99
CA SER A 77 -27.00 3.44 3.20
C SER A 77 -26.81 3.31 1.68
N SER A 78 -25.56 3.23 1.22
CA SER A 78 -25.21 3.30 -0.21
C SER A 78 -24.59 2.01 -0.75
N ILE A 79 -24.11 1.12 0.14
CA ILE A 79 -23.36 -0.09 -0.25
C ILE A 79 -23.87 -1.30 0.54
N GLU A 80 -24.42 -2.29 -0.18
CA GLU A 80 -24.97 -3.51 0.40
C GLU A 80 -23.90 -4.52 0.85
N SER A 81 -22.78 -4.59 0.12
CA SER A 81 -21.71 -5.55 0.43
C SER A 81 -20.75 -4.99 1.48
N GLU A 82 -20.65 -5.67 2.62
CA GLU A 82 -19.78 -5.33 3.74
C GLU A 82 -18.30 -5.19 3.35
N ALA A 83 -17.76 -6.16 2.60
CA ALA A 83 -16.38 -6.09 2.11
C ALA A 83 -16.13 -4.83 1.25
N SER A 84 -17.03 -4.53 0.31
CA SER A 84 -16.89 -3.34 -0.53
C SER A 84 -17.00 -2.02 0.25
N ARG A 85 -17.79 -2.02 1.34
CA ARG A 85 -17.94 -0.87 2.24
C ARG A 85 -16.65 -0.60 3.00
N ILE A 86 -16.04 -1.64 3.57
CA ILE A 86 -14.76 -1.55 4.27
C ILE A 86 -13.69 -1.03 3.32
N TRP A 87 -13.54 -1.60 2.12
CA TRP A 87 -12.54 -1.12 1.16
C TRP A 87 -12.75 0.32 0.72
N LEU A 88 -14.01 0.71 0.47
CA LEU A 88 -14.28 2.09 0.11
C LEU A 88 -13.93 3.03 1.26
N SER A 89 -14.23 2.67 2.51
CA SER A 89 -13.79 3.42 3.69
C SER A 89 -12.28 3.58 3.72
N ARG A 90 -11.55 2.48 3.57
CA ARG A 90 -10.09 2.46 3.58
C ARG A 90 -9.51 3.37 2.50
N LEU A 91 -10.01 3.24 1.27
CA LEU A 91 -9.59 4.08 0.14
C LEU A 91 -9.89 5.56 0.37
N LEU A 92 -11.05 5.90 0.92
CA LEU A 92 -11.42 7.28 1.24
C LEU A 92 -10.51 7.86 2.33
N ILE A 93 -10.24 7.11 3.41
CA ILE A 93 -9.34 7.52 4.48
C ILE A 93 -7.94 7.79 3.92
N ILE A 94 -7.38 6.84 3.17
CA ILE A 94 -6.08 7.00 2.53
C ILE A 94 -6.09 8.25 1.64
N ALA A 95 -7.07 8.39 0.75
CA ALA A 95 -7.16 9.54 -0.15
C ALA A 95 -7.18 10.87 0.61
N ILE A 96 -8.01 10.99 1.66
CA ILE A 96 -8.12 12.21 2.48
C ILE A 96 -6.79 12.54 3.15
N VAL A 97 -6.16 11.54 3.79
CA VAL A 97 -4.87 11.74 4.49
C VAL A 97 -3.77 12.11 3.50
N LEU A 98 -3.70 11.46 2.34
CA LEU A 98 -2.71 11.77 1.31
C LEU A 98 -2.88 13.18 0.72
N ILE A 99 -4.13 13.62 0.51
CA ILE A 99 -4.41 14.98 0.01
C ILE A 99 -3.95 16.02 1.04
N ILE A 100 -4.42 15.90 2.29
CA ILE A 100 -4.08 16.83 3.36
C ILE A 100 -2.56 16.82 3.61
N GLY A 101 -1.98 15.64 3.78
CA GLY A 101 -0.57 15.44 4.01
C GLY A 101 0.29 15.92 2.83
N GLY A 102 -0.16 15.74 1.59
CA GLY A 102 0.52 16.24 0.40
C GLY A 102 0.54 17.77 0.33
N ILE A 103 -0.56 18.44 0.71
CA ILE A 103 -0.61 19.90 0.81
C ILE A 103 0.37 20.39 1.88
N ILE A 104 0.32 19.79 3.09
CA ILE A 104 1.24 20.12 4.19
C ILE A 104 2.69 19.90 3.76
N ASN A 105 2.99 18.77 3.14
CA ASN A 105 4.31 18.44 2.64
C ASN A 105 4.83 19.51 1.66
N LYS A 106 4.00 19.93 0.70
CA LYS A 106 4.37 20.97 -0.26
C LYS A 106 4.67 22.31 0.41
N LEU A 107 3.90 22.68 1.42
CA LEU A 107 4.10 23.92 2.18
C LEU A 107 5.39 23.86 3.01
N LEU A 108 5.59 22.78 3.77
CA LEU A 108 6.77 22.61 4.63
C LEU A 108 8.05 22.45 3.82
N SER A 109 8.03 21.68 2.73
CA SER A 109 9.19 21.47 1.86
C SER A 109 9.67 22.77 1.21
N LYS A 110 8.79 23.77 1.04
CA LYS A 110 9.17 25.09 0.52
C LYS A 110 9.86 25.96 1.57
N ILE A 111 9.50 25.78 2.85
CA ILE A 111 10.07 26.55 3.97
C ILE A 111 11.44 25.99 4.36
N VAL A 112 11.61 24.66 4.28
CA VAL A 112 12.87 23.99 4.63
C VAL A 112 13.81 23.97 3.43
N SER A 113 14.77 24.90 3.41
CA SER A 113 15.85 24.94 2.40
C SER A 113 17.10 24.20 2.86
N TRP A 114 16.99 22.88 3.07
CA TRP A 114 18.14 22.07 3.47
C TRP A 114 18.70 21.30 2.27
N ASN A 115 19.72 21.86 1.62
CA ASN A 115 20.49 21.16 0.60
C ASN A 115 21.73 20.53 1.23
N PHE A 116 21.71 19.22 1.43
CA PHE A 116 22.86 18.41 1.84
C PHE A 116 23.24 17.43 0.73
N THR A 117 24.51 17.03 0.63
CA THR A 117 25.05 16.14 -0.42
C THR A 117 24.29 14.82 -0.55
N GLY A 118 23.74 14.30 0.56
CA GLY A 118 22.94 13.07 0.60
C GLY A 118 21.47 13.22 0.17
N ASN A 119 21.01 14.42 -0.19
CA ASN A 119 19.61 14.71 -0.50
C ASN A 119 19.01 13.74 -1.54
N LEU A 120 19.79 13.41 -2.56
CA LEU A 120 19.41 12.51 -3.64
C LEU A 120 19.35 11.05 -3.21
N PHE A 121 20.36 10.60 -2.46
CA PHE A 121 20.44 9.23 -1.96
C PHE A 121 19.27 8.94 -1.03
N PHE A 122 19.03 9.82 -0.05
CA PHE A 122 17.91 9.62 0.85
C PHE A 122 16.56 9.79 0.17
N GLY A 123 16.40 10.74 -0.77
CA GLY A 123 15.19 10.85 -1.57
C GLY A 123 14.88 9.54 -2.33
N THR A 124 15.90 8.90 -2.90
CA THR A 124 15.78 7.60 -3.56
C THR A 124 15.38 6.50 -2.56
N LEU A 125 16.03 6.47 -1.39
CA LEU A 125 15.79 5.48 -0.33
C LEU A 125 14.37 5.59 0.25
N PHE A 126 13.91 6.79 0.56
CA PHE A 126 12.55 7.01 1.06
C PHE A 126 11.50 6.76 -0.02
N GLY A 127 11.78 7.09 -1.28
CA GLY A 127 10.94 6.73 -2.42
C GLY A 127 10.79 5.22 -2.58
N PHE A 128 11.85 4.46 -2.33
CA PHE A 128 11.79 3.00 -2.28
C PHE A 128 10.89 2.50 -1.15
N PHE A 129 11.09 2.98 0.09
CA PHE A 129 10.23 2.59 1.22
C PHE A 129 8.76 2.94 1.01
N ARG A 130 8.46 4.10 0.42
CA ARG A 130 7.10 4.46 0.01
C ARG A 130 6.54 3.47 -1.01
N GLY A 131 7.36 3.03 -1.96
CA GLY A 131 6.98 2.00 -2.92
C GLY A 131 6.61 0.68 -2.25
N LEU A 132 7.31 0.28 -1.18
CA LEU A 132 6.95 -0.90 -0.39
C LEU A 132 5.58 -0.74 0.28
N VAL A 133 5.27 0.44 0.83
CA VAL A 133 3.93 0.72 1.40
C VAL A 133 2.83 0.63 0.34
N LEU A 134 3.10 1.12 -0.88
CA LEU A 134 2.18 1.00 -2.00
C LEU A 134 1.95 -0.47 -2.39
N ILE A 135 3.02 -1.28 -2.41
CA ILE A 135 2.93 -2.72 -2.66
C ILE A 135 2.07 -3.40 -1.60
N THR A 136 2.25 -3.09 -0.32
CA THR A 136 1.39 -3.61 0.76
C THR A 136 -0.08 -3.32 0.48
N ILE A 137 -0.42 -2.09 0.12
CA ILE A 137 -1.82 -1.72 -0.18
C ILE A 137 -2.37 -2.52 -1.36
N ILE A 138 -1.57 -2.71 -2.42
CA ILE A 138 -1.98 -3.51 -3.58
C ILE A 138 -2.28 -4.95 -3.16
N ILE A 139 -1.39 -5.57 -2.38
CA ILE A 139 -1.55 -6.97 -1.93
C ILE A 139 -2.76 -7.14 -1.03
N LEU A 140 -2.93 -6.26 -0.03
CA LEU A 140 -4.10 -6.32 0.85
C LEU A 140 -5.41 -6.18 0.08
N ILE A 141 -5.47 -5.30 -0.93
CA ILE A 141 -6.64 -5.18 -1.82
C ILE A 141 -6.85 -6.47 -2.61
N LEU A 142 -5.78 -7.06 -3.14
CA LEU A 142 -5.89 -8.29 -3.90
C LEU A 142 -6.42 -9.42 -3.02
N GLU A 143 -5.78 -9.72 -1.89
CA GLU A 143 -6.14 -10.80 -0.95
C GLU A 143 -7.61 -10.78 -0.52
N ASP A 144 -8.16 -9.59 -0.25
CA ASP A 144 -9.55 -9.45 0.18
C ASP A 144 -10.56 -9.34 -0.99
N THR A 145 -10.06 -9.38 -2.23
CA THR A 145 -10.88 -9.45 -3.44
C THR A 145 -10.78 -10.81 -4.12
N ARG A 146 -11.78 -11.12 -4.95
CA ARG A 146 -11.76 -12.37 -5.74
C ARG A 146 -10.62 -12.42 -6.78
N LEU A 147 -9.97 -11.28 -7.03
CA LEU A 147 -8.85 -11.17 -7.97
C LEU A 147 -7.61 -11.92 -7.47
N TYR A 148 -7.46 -12.13 -6.16
CA TYR A 148 -6.32 -12.88 -5.62
C TYR A 148 -6.21 -14.28 -6.23
N SER A 149 -7.34 -14.96 -6.43
CA SER A 149 -7.38 -16.32 -6.97
C SER A 149 -7.13 -16.42 -8.48
N GLU A 150 -6.99 -15.29 -9.18
CA GLU A 150 -6.80 -15.28 -10.63
C GLU A 150 -5.35 -15.63 -11.01
N PRO A 151 -5.13 -16.32 -12.15
CA PRO A 151 -3.79 -16.74 -12.58
C PRO A 151 -2.79 -15.58 -12.72
N TRP A 152 -3.24 -14.41 -13.19
CA TRP A 152 -2.36 -13.25 -13.34
C TRP A 152 -1.86 -12.68 -12.00
N VAL A 153 -2.43 -13.11 -10.87
CA VAL A 153 -1.91 -12.84 -9.52
C VAL A 153 -1.08 -14.03 -9.03
N GLN A 154 -1.67 -15.22 -9.03
CA GLN A 154 -1.06 -16.43 -8.45
C GLN A 154 0.20 -16.91 -9.18
N ASP A 155 0.29 -16.69 -10.49
CA ASP A 155 1.46 -17.09 -11.29
C ASP A 155 2.61 -16.07 -11.21
N ALA A 156 2.46 -14.99 -10.44
CA ALA A 156 3.46 -13.92 -10.37
C ALA A 156 4.68 -14.33 -9.55
N MET A 157 5.87 -14.16 -10.14
CA MET A 157 7.15 -14.54 -9.53
C MET A 157 7.42 -13.75 -8.22
N LEU A 158 6.95 -12.51 -8.13
CA LEU A 158 7.17 -11.63 -6.98
C LEU A 158 6.07 -11.72 -5.91
N LEU A 159 5.05 -12.56 -6.09
CA LEU A 159 3.89 -12.61 -5.18
C LEU A 159 4.31 -12.88 -3.74
N GLU A 160 5.07 -13.96 -3.49
CA GLU A 160 5.50 -14.35 -2.14
C GLU A 160 6.31 -13.23 -1.45
N TYR A 161 7.16 -12.53 -2.19
CA TYR A 161 7.92 -11.39 -1.63
C TYR A 161 7.00 -10.23 -1.27
N ALA A 162 6.00 -9.95 -2.12
CA ALA A 162 5.04 -8.88 -1.89
C ALA A 162 4.13 -9.18 -0.69
N GLU A 163 3.69 -10.43 -0.53
CA GLU A 163 2.95 -10.93 0.65
C GLU A 163 3.76 -10.79 1.93
N ASN A 164 5.02 -11.25 1.93
CA ASN A 164 5.91 -11.09 3.09
C ASN A 164 6.08 -9.61 3.51
N ILE A 165 6.17 -8.70 2.54
CA ILE A 165 6.22 -7.26 2.80
C ILE A 165 4.88 -6.78 3.37
N ALA A 166 3.76 -7.20 2.79
CA ALA A 166 2.43 -6.84 3.25
C ALA A 166 2.14 -7.31 4.68
N ASP A 167 2.52 -8.55 4.99
CA ASP A 167 2.42 -9.14 6.32
C ASP A 167 3.32 -8.42 7.32
N PHE A 168 4.58 -8.18 6.97
CA PHE A 168 5.50 -7.44 7.83
C PHE A 168 4.95 -6.06 8.19
N VAL A 169 4.48 -5.32 7.18
CA VAL A 169 3.91 -3.99 7.37
C VAL A 169 2.63 -4.10 8.20
N SER A 170 1.69 -4.97 7.85
CA SER A 170 0.43 -5.14 8.58
C SER A 170 0.67 -5.51 10.04
N ASN A 171 1.57 -6.47 10.31
CA ASN A 171 1.96 -6.87 11.67
C ASN A 171 2.59 -5.74 12.46
N LEU A 172 3.31 -4.80 11.83
CA LEU A 172 3.85 -3.62 12.51
C LEU A 172 2.74 -2.75 13.10
N PHE A 173 1.59 -2.65 12.41
CA PHE A 173 0.45 -1.83 12.86
C PHE A 173 -0.56 -2.62 13.70
N LEU A 174 -0.82 -3.89 13.36
CA LEU A 174 -1.79 -4.75 14.06
C LEU A 174 -1.31 -5.17 15.46
N ASN A 175 0.00 -5.43 15.64
CA ASN A 175 0.57 -5.69 16.96
C ASN A 175 0.45 -4.48 17.91
N TYR A 176 0.10 -3.29 17.40
CA TYR A 176 -0.18 -2.12 18.22
C TYR A 176 -1.66 -2.05 18.66
N TYR A 177 -2.56 -2.81 18.02
CA TYR A 177 -4.02 -2.75 18.23
C TYR A 177 -4.54 -3.86 19.17
N GLU A 178 -4.09 -5.11 19.00
CA GLU A 178 -4.48 -6.23 19.88
C GLU A 178 -4.00 -6.18 21.35
N PRO A 179 -2.94 -5.45 21.76
CA PRO A 179 -2.52 -5.44 23.16
C PRO A 179 -3.58 -4.84 24.08
N ILE A 180 -4.39 -3.90 23.60
CA ILE A 180 -5.33 -3.17 24.46
C ILE A 180 -6.56 -4.01 24.78
N GLU A 181 -7.13 -4.74 23.81
CA GLU A 181 -8.25 -5.65 24.08
C GLU A 181 -7.81 -6.78 25.01
N THR A 182 -6.69 -7.45 24.72
CA THR A 182 -6.19 -8.53 25.57
C THR A 182 -5.84 -8.05 26.99
N LEU A 183 -5.29 -6.84 27.16
CA LEU A 183 -5.05 -6.25 28.48
C LEU A 183 -6.33 -5.79 29.20
N MET A 184 -7.39 -5.40 28.48
CA MET A 184 -8.69 -5.04 29.06
C MET A 184 -9.45 -6.31 29.51
N PHE A 185 -9.41 -7.37 28.70
CA PHE A 185 -9.97 -8.68 29.05
C PHE A 185 -9.19 -9.39 30.17
N GLU A 186 -7.86 -9.24 30.23
CA GLU A 186 -7.03 -9.78 31.31
C GLU A 186 -7.18 -8.99 32.62
N LYS A 187 -7.43 -7.67 32.56
CA LYS A 187 -7.63 -6.82 33.75
C LYS A 187 -9.08 -6.66 34.20
N GLY A 188 -10.06 -7.20 33.47
CA GLY A 188 -11.47 -7.15 33.86
C GLY A 188 -12.01 -5.73 34.06
N ILE A 189 -11.63 -4.81 33.17
CA ILE A 189 -12.23 -3.46 33.08
C ILE A 189 -13.13 -3.40 31.85
#